data_AF-A0A925W202-F1
#
_entry.id   AF-A0A925W202-F1
#
_cell.length_a   1.000
_cell.length_b   1.000
_cell.length_c   1.000
_cell.angle_alpha   90.00
_cell.angle_beta   90.00
_cell.angle_gamma   90.00
#
_symmetry.space_group_name_H-M   'P 1'
#
loop_
_entity.id
_entity.type
_entity.pdbx_description
1 polymer ?
#
loop_
_entity_poly.entity_id
_entity_poly.type
_entity_poly.pdbx_seq_one_letter_code
_entity_poly.pdbx_strand_id
1 'polypeptide(L)'
;MAEGLQKYWAKRDFGITGEPKGTVKKAGKALTFVIQKHAASRLHYDFRLELDGTLKSWAVPKGPSLDPATKRMAVHVEDHPLDYATFEGVIPKGQYGAGTVIVWDRGIWIPVDDPQEGYRQGKLKFELKGEKLNGRWTLVRMRGRGEKQEPWLLIKERDDTARPAAEYDVTEALPDSVNAVRARASSSAAKPVSKVAKLESLPAAASPAAKIESMPRGARPSKLPLSLSPQLATLSESAPKNGDWIYEIKFDGYRIVTRVDGSDVRLFTRNGHDWTSKLKHLAQAIAELRLPDGWLDGEIVIPSADGRTNFQSLQNAFDTSGTQNIHYFLFDLPYFAGHDLREVPVRERRALLKKILDANQSSLIVFSDEFEADAGSLLEAACRLRLEGVIGKRADAPYTSTRSSSWIKLKCTQRQEFVIGGYTDPRGARSGLGSLLLGVHDAEGKLTYAGNVGTGFNEKTLVQLKTQLASLSSNQSPFHKLPAGVKGHWVKPILVAEVSFGEWTDEGRIRHSVFHGLRTDKPASNIIREQPVEPANESRRVVDNPEIVAKKVSKTSSKAVAKAKVPAATARV
;
A
#
# COMPACT_ATOMS: atom_id res chain seq x y z
N MET A 1 37.30 -21.14 18.51
CA MET A 1 37.19 -19.85 17.78
C MET A 1 35.72 -19.66 17.46
N ALA A 2 35.11 -18.55 17.90
CA ALA A 2 33.66 -18.37 17.91
C ALA A 2 33.11 -18.07 16.49
N GLU A 3 32.77 -19.10 15.72
CA GLU A 3 32.04 -18.95 14.46
C GLU A 3 30.54 -18.88 14.72
N GLY A 4 29.92 -17.73 14.42
CA GLY A 4 28.47 -17.51 14.51
C GLY A 4 28.07 -16.06 14.79
N LEU A 5 28.76 -15.37 15.70
CA LEU A 5 28.38 -14.03 16.17
C LEU A 5 29.14 -12.88 15.51
N GLN A 6 30.06 -13.13 14.56
CA GLN A 6 30.88 -12.06 13.98
C GLN A 6 30.05 -10.98 13.29
N LYS A 7 28.99 -11.39 12.57
CA LYS A 7 28.04 -10.44 11.95
C LYS A 7 27.24 -9.66 12.98
N TYR A 8 26.91 -10.27 14.12
CA TYR A 8 26.21 -9.61 15.23
C TYR A 8 27.07 -8.51 15.84
N TRP A 9 28.32 -8.83 16.17
CA TRP A 9 29.27 -7.85 16.73
C TRP A 9 29.62 -6.74 15.76
N ALA A 10 29.80 -7.04 14.46
CA ALA A 10 30.16 -6.04 13.46
C ALA A 10 29.06 -4.99 13.22
N LYS A 11 27.80 -5.31 13.54
CA LYS A 11 26.66 -4.43 13.32
C LYS A 11 26.33 -3.52 14.52
N ARG A 12 26.99 -3.69 15.67
CA ARG A 12 26.57 -3.07 16.94
C ARG A 12 27.73 -2.34 17.61
N ASP A 13 27.41 -1.17 18.16
CA ASP A 13 28.30 -0.45 19.06
C ASP A 13 27.83 -0.63 20.51
N PHE A 14 28.47 -1.56 21.22
CA PHE A 14 28.15 -1.90 22.62
C PHE A 14 28.51 -0.81 23.63
N GLY A 15 29.17 0.27 23.20
CA GLY A 15 29.33 1.47 24.02
C GLY A 15 28.06 2.34 24.05
N ILE A 16 27.15 2.15 23.08
CA ILE A 16 25.95 2.96 22.88
C ILE A 16 24.68 2.13 23.11
N THR A 17 24.61 0.93 22.54
CA THR A 17 23.43 0.07 22.68
C THR A 17 23.42 -0.67 24.03
N GLY A 18 22.24 -0.84 24.62
CA GLY A 18 22.03 -1.67 25.82
C GLY A 18 22.03 -3.17 25.52
N GLU A 19 22.20 -3.56 24.26
CA GLU A 19 22.20 -4.97 23.84
C GLU A 19 23.44 -5.72 24.37
N PRO A 20 23.29 -6.98 24.80
CA PRO A 20 24.41 -7.76 25.31
C PRO A 20 25.36 -8.20 24.20
N LYS A 21 26.65 -7.86 24.32
CA LYS A 21 27.70 -8.37 23.41
C LYS A 21 27.72 -9.89 23.34
N GLY A 22 27.56 -10.54 24.50
CA GLY A 22 27.43 -11.99 24.65
C GLY A 22 28.61 -12.81 24.12
N THR A 23 28.54 -14.13 24.30
CA THR A 23 29.45 -15.11 23.72
C THR A 23 28.67 -16.35 23.28
N VAL A 24 29.25 -17.16 22.40
CA VAL A 24 28.70 -18.48 22.07
C VAL A 24 28.84 -19.36 23.31
N LYS A 25 27.72 -19.91 23.81
CA LYS A 25 27.69 -20.77 25.00
C LYS A 25 27.44 -22.23 24.61
N LYS A 26 27.84 -23.18 25.46
CA LYS A 26 27.44 -24.58 25.25
C LYS A 26 25.93 -24.70 25.40
N ALA A 27 25.30 -25.42 24.47
CA ALA A 27 23.85 -25.65 24.49
C ALA A 27 23.42 -26.30 25.82
N GLY A 28 22.29 -25.83 26.36
CA GLY A 28 21.67 -26.43 27.55
C GLY A 28 21.07 -27.81 27.26
N LYS A 29 20.63 -28.53 28.30
CA LYS A 29 19.91 -29.81 28.14
C LYS A 29 18.54 -29.65 27.45
N ALA A 30 17.96 -28.45 27.47
CA ALA A 30 16.73 -28.09 26.78
C ALA A 30 16.98 -26.87 25.90
N LEU A 31 16.58 -26.94 24.62
CA LEU A 31 16.79 -25.86 23.66
C LEU A 31 15.76 -24.76 23.89
N THR A 32 16.23 -23.54 24.10
CA THR A 32 15.36 -22.39 24.37
C THR A 32 14.90 -21.70 23.09
N PHE A 33 13.73 -21.06 23.15
CA PHE A 33 13.31 -20.12 22.12
C PHE A 33 12.86 -18.81 22.76
N VAL A 34 12.94 -17.76 21.95
CA VAL A 34 12.42 -16.44 22.32
C VAL A 34 11.78 -15.80 21.10
N ILE A 35 10.72 -15.06 21.34
CA ILE A 35 10.12 -14.17 20.35
C ILE A 35 10.12 -12.76 20.93
N GLN A 36 10.84 -11.86 20.28
CA GLN A 36 10.89 -10.46 20.67
C GLN A 36 10.00 -9.62 19.75
N LYS A 37 9.09 -8.84 20.32
CA LYS A 37 8.33 -7.84 19.56
C LYS A 37 9.19 -6.59 19.47
N HIS A 38 9.55 -6.23 18.25
CA HIS A 38 10.51 -5.18 17.96
C HIS A 38 9.84 -4.05 17.18
N ALA A 39 9.59 -2.94 17.86
CA ALA A 39 9.10 -1.69 17.28
C ALA A 39 10.28 -0.86 16.75
N ALA A 40 10.91 -1.37 15.68
CA ALA A 40 11.93 -0.64 14.92
C ALA A 40 11.26 0.33 13.92
N SER A 41 11.89 0.60 12.77
CA SER A 41 11.25 1.36 11.68
C SER A 41 9.92 0.75 11.21
N ARG A 42 9.76 -0.56 11.38
CA ARG A 42 8.50 -1.31 11.22
C ARG A 42 8.38 -2.32 12.36
N LEU A 43 7.17 -2.49 12.87
CA LEU A 43 6.88 -3.52 13.87
C LEU A 43 7.11 -4.91 13.26
N HIS A 44 7.88 -5.74 13.94
CA HIS A 44 8.06 -7.14 13.58
C HIS A 44 8.29 -7.98 14.84
N TYR A 45 8.24 -9.30 14.67
CA TYR A 45 8.51 -10.26 15.73
C TYR A 45 9.76 -11.05 15.37
N ASP A 46 10.84 -10.85 16.11
CA ASP A 46 12.05 -11.62 15.96
C ASP A 46 11.85 -13.00 16.58
N PHE A 47 11.61 -14.00 15.75
CA PHE A 47 11.49 -15.41 16.12
C PHE A 47 12.87 -16.03 16.20
N ARG A 48 13.24 -16.62 17.34
CA ARG A 48 14.61 -17.11 17.56
C ARG A 48 14.62 -18.47 18.23
N LEU A 49 15.42 -19.39 17.69
CA LEU A 49 15.63 -20.74 18.22
C LEU A 49 17.09 -20.90 18.64
N GLU A 50 17.33 -21.41 19.85
CA GLU A 50 18.67 -21.85 20.27
C GLU A 50 19.12 -23.05 19.44
N LEU A 51 20.23 -22.90 18.72
CA LEU A 51 20.91 -23.98 18.01
C LEU A 51 22.41 -23.66 17.90
N ASP A 52 23.25 -24.67 18.15
CA ASP A 52 24.71 -24.57 18.12
C ASP A 52 25.28 -23.43 18.98
N GLY A 53 24.68 -23.19 20.16
CA GLY A 53 25.17 -22.21 21.13
C GLY A 53 24.84 -20.75 20.82
N THR A 54 23.99 -20.51 19.82
CA THR A 54 23.50 -19.19 19.39
C THR A 54 21.99 -19.21 19.16
N LEU A 55 21.39 -18.03 19.02
CA LEU A 55 19.99 -17.87 18.60
C LEU A 55 19.93 -17.70 17.08
N LYS A 56 19.52 -18.75 16.36
CA LYS A 56 19.15 -18.65 14.94
C LYS A 56 17.90 -17.79 14.84
N SER A 57 17.93 -16.78 13.99
CA SER A 57 17.03 -15.63 14.13
C SER A 57 16.31 -15.29 12.82
N TRP A 58 15.02 -15.03 12.92
CA TRP A 58 14.18 -14.62 11.81
C TRP A 58 13.26 -13.46 12.21
N ALA A 59 13.26 -12.39 11.41
CA ALA A 59 12.27 -11.34 11.54
C ALA A 59 10.95 -11.78 10.87
N VAL A 60 9.86 -11.80 11.64
CA VAL A 60 8.50 -12.16 11.21
C VAL A 60 7.63 -10.90 11.25
N PRO A 61 7.46 -10.17 10.13
CA PRO A 61 6.83 -8.85 10.14
C PRO A 61 5.40 -8.82 10.69
N LYS A 62 4.62 -9.88 10.42
CA LYS A 62 3.23 -10.01 10.88
C LYS A 62 3.06 -10.86 12.13
N GLY A 63 4.16 -11.21 12.78
CA GLY A 63 4.16 -12.12 13.92
C GLY A 63 3.73 -13.56 13.60
N PRO A 64 3.82 -14.46 14.58
CA PRO A 64 3.31 -15.83 14.48
C PRO A 64 1.79 -15.84 14.30
N SER A 65 1.24 -16.90 13.71
CA SER A 65 -0.21 -17.14 13.62
C SER A 65 -0.51 -18.54 14.11
N LEU A 66 -1.57 -18.72 14.90
CA LEU A 66 -2.05 -20.05 15.29
C LEU A 66 -2.85 -20.74 14.18
N ASP A 67 -3.03 -20.10 13.03
CA ASP A 67 -3.79 -20.66 11.92
C ASP A 67 -2.89 -21.45 10.96
N PRO A 68 -3.09 -22.77 10.80
CA PRO A 68 -2.31 -23.58 9.87
C PRO A 68 -2.44 -23.18 8.39
N ALA A 69 -3.49 -22.43 8.02
CA ALA A 69 -3.65 -21.90 6.67
C ALA A 69 -2.83 -20.62 6.43
N THR A 70 -2.40 -19.94 7.50
CA THR A 70 -1.67 -18.66 7.43
C THR A 70 -0.16 -18.90 7.47
N LYS A 71 0.50 -18.78 6.31
CA LYS A 71 1.96 -18.91 6.20
C LYS A 71 2.61 -17.55 6.46
N ARG A 72 3.39 -17.44 7.54
CA ARG A 72 4.07 -16.19 7.93
C ARG A 72 5.46 -16.13 7.32
N MET A 73 5.78 -15.05 6.62
CA MET A 73 7.14 -14.81 6.12
C MET A 73 8.09 -14.64 7.30
N ALA A 74 9.23 -15.30 7.24
CA ALA A 74 10.30 -15.28 8.23
C ALA A 74 11.62 -14.94 7.52
N VAL A 75 12.12 -13.73 7.70
CA VAL A 75 13.35 -13.26 7.04
C VAL A 75 14.54 -13.60 7.92
N HIS A 76 15.46 -14.43 7.45
CA HIS A 76 16.62 -14.86 8.23
C HIS A 76 17.61 -13.69 8.44
N VAL A 77 17.95 -13.41 9.69
CA VAL A 77 18.89 -12.35 10.08
C VAL A 77 20.14 -12.96 10.74
N GLU A 78 21.10 -12.14 11.18
CA GLU A 78 22.28 -12.66 11.87
C GLU A 78 21.92 -13.41 13.17
N ASP A 79 22.75 -14.37 13.55
CA ASP A 79 22.60 -15.08 14.81
C ASP A 79 22.84 -14.14 16.00
N HIS A 80 22.15 -14.37 17.11
CA HIS A 80 22.28 -13.56 18.32
C HIS A 80 22.86 -14.39 19.48
N PRO A 81 23.57 -13.77 20.46
CA PRO A 81 24.03 -14.49 21.63
C PRO A 81 22.83 -14.94 22.48
N LEU A 82 22.97 -16.05 23.22
CA LEU A 82 21.89 -16.55 24.09
C LEU A 82 21.45 -15.51 25.15
N ASP A 83 22.39 -14.68 25.60
CA ASP A 83 22.12 -13.59 26.56
C ASP A 83 21.15 -12.54 26.01
N TYR A 84 21.00 -12.46 24.69
CA TYR A 84 20.03 -11.58 24.03
C TYR A 84 18.58 -12.01 24.29
N ALA A 85 18.33 -13.26 24.65
CA ALA A 85 16.97 -13.79 24.84
C ALA A 85 16.20 -13.09 25.97
N THR A 86 16.90 -12.49 26.93
CA THR A 86 16.26 -11.76 28.05
C THR A 86 16.27 -10.25 27.86
N PHE A 87 16.80 -9.74 26.74
CA PHE A 87 16.91 -8.31 26.51
C PHE A 87 15.53 -7.69 26.24
N GLU A 88 15.20 -6.67 27.03
CA GLU A 88 14.12 -5.71 26.81
C GLU A 88 14.65 -4.30 27.00
N GLY A 89 14.24 -3.37 26.15
CA GLY A 89 14.70 -1.99 26.24
C GLY A 89 14.55 -1.23 24.94
N VAL A 90 15.10 -0.02 24.92
CA VAL A 90 15.13 0.83 23.74
C VAL A 90 16.53 0.81 23.16
N ILE A 91 16.66 0.35 21.91
CA ILE A 91 17.89 0.47 21.14
C ILE A 91 17.97 1.91 20.62
N PRO A 92 19.02 2.69 20.96
CA PRO A 92 19.09 4.11 20.65
C PRO A 92 19.01 4.43 19.15
N LYS A 93 18.46 5.60 18.83
CA LYS A 93 18.39 6.09 17.44
C LYS A 93 19.77 6.14 16.80
N GLY A 94 19.88 5.67 15.55
CA GLY A 94 21.14 5.62 14.80
C GLY A 94 21.94 4.32 15.02
N GLN A 95 21.55 3.49 15.98
CA GLN A 95 22.07 2.13 16.12
C GLN A 95 21.34 1.17 15.18
N TYR A 96 22.01 0.09 14.79
CA TYR A 96 21.41 -0.97 13.98
C TYR A 96 20.27 -1.63 14.76
N GLY A 97 19.06 -1.62 14.21
CA GLY A 97 17.87 -2.10 14.92
C GLY A 97 17.31 -1.10 15.94
N ALA A 98 17.53 0.20 15.77
CA ALA A 98 16.93 1.22 16.63
C ALA A 98 15.40 1.05 16.77
N GLY A 99 14.92 1.04 18.01
CA GLY A 99 13.53 0.71 18.32
C GLY A 99 13.34 0.15 19.73
N THR A 100 12.08 -0.03 20.12
CA THR A 100 11.75 -0.68 21.40
C THR A 100 11.64 -2.18 21.20
N VAL A 101 12.34 -2.95 22.03
CA VAL A 101 12.33 -4.41 22.05
C VAL A 101 11.69 -4.88 23.35
N ILE A 102 10.69 -5.76 23.24
CA ILE A 102 10.14 -6.51 24.37
C ILE A 102 10.22 -8.01 24.10
N VAL A 103 10.35 -8.83 25.13
CA VAL A 103 10.21 -10.28 25.09
C VAL A 103 8.71 -10.58 25.05
N TRP A 104 8.23 -10.90 23.86
CA TRP A 104 6.80 -11.15 23.62
C TRP A 104 6.42 -12.59 23.95
N ASP A 105 7.28 -13.56 23.70
CA ASP A 105 7.10 -14.95 24.13
C ASP A 105 8.46 -15.60 24.39
N ARG A 106 8.48 -16.66 25.21
CA ARG A 106 9.68 -17.45 25.48
C ARG A 106 9.30 -18.84 25.95
N GLY A 107 10.22 -19.78 25.83
CA GLY A 107 10.06 -21.11 26.40
C GLY A 107 11.11 -22.07 25.88
N ILE A 108 10.72 -23.34 25.79
CA ILE A 108 11.55 -24.39 25.18
C ILE A 108 10.96 -24.80 23.85
N TRP A 109 11.82 -25.17 22.92
CA TRP A 109 11.42 -25.81 21.67
C TRP A 109 11.97 -27.24 21.63
N ILE A 110 11.16 -28.16 21.13
CA ILE A 110 11.49 -29.57 21.03
C ILE A 110 11.55 -29.92 19.54
N PRO A 111 12.74 -30.20 18.99
CA PRO A 111 12.85 -30.59 17.58
C PRO A 111 12.17 -31.94 17.36
N VAL A 112 11.45 -32.07 16.24
CA VAL A 112 10.80 -33.34 15.84
C VAL A 112 11.81 -34.30 15.20
N ASP A 113 12.74 -33.75 14.42
CA ASP A 113 13.83 -34.45 13.73
C ASP A 113 15.19 -33.87 14.19
N ASP A 114 16.31 -34.33 13.62
CA ASP A 114 17.63 -33.72 13.89
C ASP A 114 17.63 -32.21 13.53
N PRO A 115 17.85 -31.31 14.50
CA PRO A 115 17.71 -29.88 14.26
C PRO A 115 18.86 -29.30 13.42
N GLN A 116 20.08 -29.84 13.50
CA GLN A 116 21.20 -29.39 12.67
C GLN A 116 20.97 -29.75 11.20
N GLU A 117 20.51 -30.97 10.93
CA GLU A 117 20.14 -31.43 9.60
C GLU A 117 18.96 -30.63 9.05
N GLY A 118 17.89 -30.49 9.84
CA GLY A 118 16.69 -29.74 9.45
C GLY A 118 17.02 -28.28 9.10
N TYR A 119 17.85 -27.61 9.90
CA TYR A 119 18.26 -26.23 9.61
C TYR A 119 19.08 -26.15 8.31
N ARG A 120 20.05 -27.05 8.12
CA ARG A 120 20.89 -27.10 6.92
C ARG A 120 20.10 -27.41 5.66
N GLN A 121 19.12 -28.30 5.72
CA GLN A 121 18.22 -28.61 4.61
C GLN A 121 17.18 -27.52 4.35
N GLY A 122 16.97 -26.61 5.31
CA GLY A 122 15.98 -25.56 5.19
C GLY A 122 14.57 -26.02 5.57
N LYS A 123 14.43 -26.99 6.48
CA LYS A 123 13.13 -27.46 6.98
C LYS A 123 13.27 -27.92 8.42
N LEU A 124 12.85 -27.08 9.36
CA LEU A 124 12.78 -27.40 10.78
C LEU A 124 11.34 -27.69 11.17
N LYS A 125 11.13 -28.82 11.84
CA LYS A 125 9.87 -29.17 12.50
C LYS A 125 10.10 -29.26 13.99
N PHE A 126 9.22 -28.62 14.75
CA PHE A 126 9.39 -28.53 16.20
C PHE A 126 8.08 -28.27 16.93
N GLU A 127 8.07 -28.59 18.20
CA GLU A 127 7.02 -28.20 19.14
C GLU A 127 7.51 -27.03 20.00
N LEU A 128 6.69 -25.99 20.16
CA LEU A 128 6.93 -24.91 21.11
C LEU A 128 6.17 -25.19 22.40
N LYS A 129 6.83 -24.95 23.53
CA LYS A 129 6.22 -24.89 24.86
C LYS A 129 6.55 -23.52 25.45
N GLY A 130 5.75 -22.54 25.04
CA GLY A 130 5.90 -21.13 25.39
C GLY A 130 4.84 -20.63 26.35
N GLU A 131 5.04 -19.40 26.84
CA GLU A 131 4.03 -18.70 27.62
C GLU A 131 2.80 -18.33 26.76
N LYS A 132 3.00 -18.06 25.46
CA LYS A 132 1.91 -17.74 24.51
C LYS A 132 1.75 -18.79 23.43
N LEU A 133 2.83 -19.17 22.76
CA LEU A 133 2.79 -20.15 21.67
C LEU A 133 3.03 -21.56 22.17
N ASN A 134 2.13 -22.45 21.80
CA ASN A 134 2.21 -23.87 22.13
C ASN A 134 1.93 -24.74 20.90
N GLY A 135 2.37 -26.00 20.93
CA GLY A 135 2.11 -26.99 19.89
C GLY A 135 3.15 -26.98 18.76
N ARG A 136 2.84 -27.66 17.65
CA ARG A 136 3.74 -27.94 16.54
C ARG A 136 3.78 -26.83 15.50
N TRP A 137 4.98 -26.61 14.97
CA TRP A 137 5.33 -25.59 14.00
C TRP A 137 6.33 -26.14 12.98
N THR A 138 6.33 -25.54 11.80
CA THR A 138 7.34 -25.77 10.76
C THR A 138 7.95 -24.44 10.35
N LEU A 139 9.28 -24.42 10.23
CA LEU A 139 10.02 -23.36 9.56
C LEU A 139 10.64 -23.94 8.27
N VAL A 140 10.28 -23.40 7.10
CA VAL A 140 10.73 -23.92 5.79
C VAL A 140 11.36 -22.84 4.93
N ARG A 141 12.56 -23.09 4.43
CA ARG A 141 13.34 -22.26 3.51
C ARG A 141 12.91 -22.54 2.08
N MET A 142 12.58 -21.49 1.34
CA MET A 142 12.23 -21.61 -0.07
C MET A 142 13.50 -21.56 -0.91
N ARG A 143 13.60 -22.43 -1.93
CA ARG A 143 14.72 -22.39 -2.89
C ARG A 143 14.53 -21.23 -3.86
N GLY A 144 15.39 -20.22 -3.79
CA GLY A 144 15.46 -19.12 -4.76
C GLY A 144 16.37 -19.45 -5.96
N ARG A 145 16.12 -18.84 -7.12
CA ARG A 145 17.04 -18.84 -8.26
C ARG A 145 18.03 -17.66 -8.14
N GLY A 146 18.95 -17.73 -7.17
CA GLY A 146 20.09 -16.79 -7.06
C GLY A 146 19.89 -15.52 -6.21
N GLU A 147 19.00 -15.52 -5.22
CA GLU A 147 18.80 -14.39 -4.29
C GLU A 147 19.92 -14.31 -3.22
N LYS A 148 20.24 -13.10 -2.71
CA LYS A 148 21.30 -12.90 -1.68
C LYS A 148 20.91 -13.44 -0.29
N GLN A 149 19.62 -13.64 0.00
CA GLN A 149 19.11 -14.23 1.24
C GLN A 149 17.88 -15.07 0.93
N GLU A 150 17.87 -16.32 1.38
CA GLU A 150 16.80 -17.29 1.08
C GLU A 150 15.59 -17.06 2.01
N PRO A 151 14.37 -16.83 1.49
CA PRO A 151 13.20 -16.54 2.31
C PRO A 151 12.69 -17.81 3.04
N TRP A 152 12.33 -17.67 4.32
CA TRP A 152 11.70 -18.74 5.11
C TRP A 152 10.22 -18.47 5.37
N LEU A 153 9.46 -19.53 5.66
CA LEU A 153 8.08 -19.46 6.13
C LEU A 153 7.98 -20.12 7.50
N LEU A 154 7.37 -19.42 8.47
CA LEU A 154 6.90 -19.96 9.74
C LEU A 154 5.43 -20.35 9.59
N ILE A 155 5.11 -21.60 9.92
CA ILE A 155 3.78 -22.19 9.69
C ILE A 155 3.38 -22.97 10.94
N LYS A 156 2.18 -22.72 11.46
CA LYS A 156 1.57 -23.54 12.51
C LYS A 156 1.13 -24.88 11.92
N GLU A 157 1.49 -25.99 12.55
CA GLU A 157 0.92 -27.30 12.15
C GLU A 157 -0.49 -27.48 12.73
N ARG A 158 -1.29 -28.32 12.07
CA ARG A 158 -2.62 -28.70 12.57
C ARG A 158 -2.45 -29.59 13.81
N ASP A 159 -2.86 -29.08 14.97
CA ASP A 159 -2.91 -29.78 16.25
C ASP A 159 -3.97 -29.11 17.16
N ASP A 160 -4.04 -29.52 18.42
CA ASP A 160 -5.05 -29.06 19.38
C ASP A 160 -4.89 -27.59 19.81
N THR A 161 -3.75 -26.95 19.52
CA THR A 161 -3.51 -25.53 19.83
C THR A 161 -3.69 -24.62 18.61
N ALA A 162 -3.91 -25.20 17.43
CA ALA A 162 -4.21 -24.47 16.21
C ALA A 162 -5.58 -23.78 16.29
N ARG A 163 -5.64 -22.52 15.85
CA ARG A 163 -6.87 -21.72 15.84
C ARG A 163 -6.96 -20.90 14.56
N PRO A 164 -8.13 -20.83 13.89
CA PRO A 164 -8.32 -19.98 12.73
C PRO A 164 -8.01 -18.51 13.04
N ALA A 165 -7.31 -17.81 12.13
CA ALA A 165 -6.89 -16.43 12.37
C ALA A 165 -8.09 -15.46 12.46
N ALA A 166 -9.21 -15.84 11.85
CA ALA A 166 -10.47 -15.09 11.95
C ALA A 166 -11.10 -15.17 13.36
N GLU A 167 -10.76 -16.19 14.15
CA GLU A 167 -11.31 -16.40 15.50
C GLU A 167 -10.37 -15.87 16.58
N TYR A 168 -9.06 -16.00 16.39
CA TYR A 168 -8.08 -15.62 17.40
C TYR A 168 -6.73 -15.24 16.79
N ASP A 169 -6.38 -13.96 16.84
CA ASP A 169 -5.01 -13.49 16.59
C ASP A 169 -4.27 -13.34 17.92
N VAL A 170 -3.30 -14.22 18.15
CA VAL A 170 -2.48 -14.25 19.38
C VAL A 170 -1.65 -12.97 19.55
N THR A 171 -1.28 -12.30 18.46
CA THR A 171 -0.43 -11.10 18.49
C THR A 171 -1.20 -9.86 18.93
N GLU A 172 -2.50 -9.82 18.65
CA GLU A 172 -3.44 -8.79 19.12
C GLU A 172 -3.99 -9.12 20.50
N ALA A 173 -4.33 -10.38 20.75
CA ALA A 173 -4.92 -10.83 22.01
C ALA A 173 -3.92 -10.77 23.17
N LEU A 174 -2.64 -11.04 22.91
CA LEU A 174 -1.57 -11.06 23.92
C LEU A 174 -0.40 -10.15 23.47
N PRO A 175 -0.56 -8.82 23.39
CA PRO A 175 0.42 -7.94 22.77
C PRO A 175 1.61 -7.60 23.67
N ASP A 176 1.47 -7.80 24.98
CA ASP A 176 2.36 -7.31 26.03
C ASP A 176 3.58 -8.21 26.27
N SER A 177 4.56 -7.72 27.02
CA SER A 177 5.71 -8.52 27.45
C SER A 177 5.31 -9.62 28.42
N VAL A 178 5.93 -10.80 28.30
CA VAL A 178 5.80 -11.88 29.31
C VAL A 178 6.47 -11.52 30.65
N ASN A 179 7.40 -10.56 30.64
CA ASN A 179 8.03 -10.06 31.87
C ASN A 179 7.12 -9.07 32.62
N ALA A 180 6.17 -8.40 31.95
CA ALA A 180 5.26 -7.43 32.57
C ALA A 180 4.23 -8.08 33.51
N VAL A 181 3.88 -9.34 33.28
CA VAL A 181 2.92 -10.10 34.10
C VAL A 181 3.47 -10.36 35.51
N ARG A 182 4.79 -10.34 35.71
CA ARG A 182 5.41 -10.43 37.05
C ARG A 182 5.38 -9.11 37.83
N ALA A 183 5.30 -7.96 37.17
CA ALA A 183 5.25 -6.65 37.84
C ALA A 183 3.86 -6.29 38.36
N ARG A 184 2.78 -6.84 37.78
CA ARG A 184 1.39 -6.63 38.24
C ARG A 184 0.94 -7.54 39.38
N ALA A 185 1.70 -8.59 39.70
CA ALA A 185 1.45 -9.43 40.88
C ALA A 185 1.86 -8.75 42.22
N SER A 186 2.50 -7.57 42.19
CA SER A 186 2.92 -6.83 43.38
C SER A 186 2.17 -5.52 43.63
N SER A 187 1.07 -5.23 42.92
CA SER A 187 0.31 -4.00 43.15
C SER A 187 -1.21 -4.21 43.03
N SER A 188 -1.78 -4.98 43.96
CA SER A 188 -3.22 -5.04 44.18
C SER A 188 -3.63 -4.11 45.33
N ALA A 189 -4.02 -2.87 45.02
CA ALA A 189 -4.94 -2.08 45.84
C ALA A 189 -5.37 -0.79 45.13
N ALA A 190 -6.56 -0.78 44.55
CA ALA A 190 -7.63 0.17 44.87
C ALA A 190 -8.78 0.11 43.85
N LYS A 191 -10.00 0.17 44.39
CA LYS A 191 -11.31 -0.04 43.76
C LYS A 191 -11.82 1.19 42.98
N PRO A 192 -12.84 1.00 42.10
CA PRO A 192 -13.39 2.04 41.24
C PRO A 192 -14.53 2.80 41.92
N VAL A 193 -14.75 4.07 41.54
CA VAL A 193 -16.03 4.75 41.75
C VAL A 193 -16.38 5.62 40.52
N SER A 194 -17.61 5.44 40.08
CA SER A 194 -18.35 6.14 39.04
C SER A 194 -18.74 7.56 39.43
N LYS A 195 -18.90 8.46 38.43
CA LYS A 195 -20.13 9.28 38.26
C LYS A 195 -20.10 10.13 36.99
N VAL A 196 -21.27 10.22 36.39
CA VAL A 196 -21.66 11.04 35.23
C VAL A 196 -22.06 12.43 35.70
N ALA A 197 -21.56 13.49 35.04
CA ALA A 197 -22.15 14.84 34.99
C ALA A 197 -21.56 15.54 33.74
N LYS A 198 -22.36 15.76 32.69
CA LYS A 198 -23.18 16.95 32.37
C LYS A 198 -22.38 18.03 31.63
N LEU A 199 -22.85 18.27 30.41
CA LEU A 199 -22.39 19.15 29.36
C LEU A 199 -22.58 20.62 29.76
N GLU A 200 -21.49 21.37 29.92
CA GLU A 200 -21.47 22.83 29.78
C GLU A 200 -20.17 23.28 29.08
N SER A 201 -20.32 24.35 28.30
CA SER A 201 -19.45 24.93 27.30
C SER A 201 -18.02 25.23 27.75
N LEU A 202 -17.03 24.75 26.97
CA LEU A 202 -15.65 25.19 27.06
C LEU A 202 -15.40 26.34 26.06
N PRO A 203 -14.75 27.44 26.48
CA PRO A 203 -14.29 28.47 25.56
C PRO A 203 -13.13 27.95 24.70
N ALA A 204 -12.98 28.55 23.52
CA ALA A 204 -11.95 28.27 22.54
C ALA A 204 -10.54 28.39 23.14
N ALA A 205 -10.02 27.28 23.65
CA ALA A 205 -8.62 27.12 23.99
C ALA A 205 -7.91 26.43 22.83
N ALA A 206 -7.11 27.20 22.11
CA ALA A 206 -6.14 26.70 21.13
C ALA A 206 -5.43 25.47 21.70
N SER A 207 -5.55 24.35 21.00
CA SER A 207 -4.91 23.07 21.34
C SER A 207 -3.88 22.71 20.28
N PRO A 208 -2.83 21.94 20.64
CA PRO A 208 -1.52 22.04 20.03
C PRO A 208 -1.51 21.36 18.67
N ALA A 209 -1.74 22.13 17.60
CA ALA A 209 -1.20 21.78 16.30
C ALA A 209 0.31 21.64 16.49
N ALA A 210 0.89 20.51 16.04
CA ALA A 210 2.33 20.34 15.96
C ALA A 210 2.92 21.65 15.42
N LYS A 211 3.84 22.28 16.17
CA LYS A 211 4.55 23.48 15.70
C LYS A 211 5.36 23.05 14.48
N ILE A 212 4.77 23.15 13.29
CA ILE A 212 5.47 22.98 12.03
C ILE A 212 6.33 24.23 11.90
N GLU A 213 7.61 24.09 12.23
CA GLU A 213 8.56 25.21 12.37
C GLU A 213 8.72 26.03 11.08
N SER A 214 8.42 25.46 9.90
CA SER A 214 8.35 26.19 8.63
C SER A 214 7.59 25.43 7.54
N MET A 215 6.90 26.17 6.66
CA MET A 215 6.27 25.61 5.46
C MET A 215 7.32 25.27 4.37
N PRO A 216 7.05 24.26 3.52
CA PRO A 216 7.91 23.93 2.39
C PRO A 216 8.14 25.11 1.43
N ARG A 217 9.26 25.08 0.70
CA ARG A 217 9.53 26.12 -0.30
C ARG A 217 8.53 26.01 -1.44
N GLY A 218 7.95 27.13 -1.84
CA GLY A 218 6.91 27.18 -2.87
C GLY A 218 5.48 27.11 -2.34
N ALA A 219 5.29 26.91 -1.04
CA ALA A 219 3.97 27.07 -0.40
C ALA A 219 3.50 28.53 -0.55
N ARG A 220 2.27 28.74 -1.01
CA ARG A 220 1.72 30.08 -1.24
C ARG A 220 0.54 30.34 -0.31
N PRO A 221 0.45 31.47 0.39
CA PRO A 221 -0.75 31.83 1.15
C PRO A 221 -2.00 31.76 0.27
N SER A 222 -3.03 31.09 0.74
CA SER A 222 -4.28 30.91 -0.01
C SER A 222 -5.46 30.61 0.92
N LYS A 223 -6.66 31.01 0.50
CA LYS A 223 -7.90 30.56 1.17
C LYS A 223 -8.15 29.09 0.84
N LEU A 224 -8.75 28.36 1.77
CA LEU A 224 -9.16 26.97 1.52
C LEU A 224 -10.25 26.94 0.43
N PRO A 225 -10.01 26.30 -0.73
CA PRO A 225 -11.02 26.22 -1.78
C PRO A 225 -12.20 25.35 -1.36
N LEU A 226 -13.38 25.64 -1.93
CA LEU A 226 -14.61 24.88 -1.68
C LEU A 226 -14.60 23.48 -2.30
N SER A 227 -13.83 23.29 -3.37
CA SER A 227 -13.68 22.02 -4.07
C SER A 227 -12.26 21.81 -4.56
N LEU A 228 -11.88 20.56 -4.74
CA LEU A 228 -10.60 20.15 -5.29
C LEU A 228 -10.81 18.96 -6.23
N SER A 229 -10.34 19.09 -7.47
CA SER A 229 -10.29 17.97 -8.41
C SER A 229 -9.00 17.15 -8.19
N PRO A 230 -9.09 15.81 -8.12
CA PRO A 230 -7.93 14.99 -7.88
C PRO A 230 -7.01 14.90 -9.11
N GLN A 231 -5.70 14.82 -8.88
CA GLN A 231 -4.74 14.50 -9.93
C GLN A 231 -4.89 13.03 -10.36
N LEU A 232 -4.75 12.77 -11.67
CA LEU A 232 -4.94 11.43 -12.25
C LEU A 232 -3.63 10.89 -12.86
N ALA A 233 -3.39 9.61 -12.67
CA ALA A 233 -2.19 8.93 -13.19
C ALA A 233 -2.39 8.38 -14.62
N THR A 234 -1.35 8.43 -15.42
CA THR A 234 -1.29 7.86 -16.79
C THR A 234 -0.85 6.39 -16.75
N LEU A 235 -1.49 5.53 -17.55
CA LEU A 235 -1.07 4.12 -17.66
C LEU A 235 0.27 4.04 -18.40
N SER A 236 1.27 3.41 -17.81
CA SER A 236 2.57 3.21 -18.47
C SER A 236 2.90 1.73 -18.59
N GLU A 237 3.57 1.34 -19.68
CA GLU A 237 3.97 -0.05 -19.92
C GLU A 237 5.06 -0.52 -18.95
N SER A 238 5.99 0.37 -18.63
CA SER A 238 7.12 0.07 -17.76
C SER A 238 7.48 1.29 -16.95
N ALA A 239 8.19 1.08 -15.84
CA ALA A 239 8.78 2.19 -15.11
C ALA A 239 9.76 2.98 -15.99
N PRO A 240 9.81 4.31 -15.87
CA PRO A 240 10.84 5.13 -16.49
C PRO A 240 12.24 4.68 -16.06
N LYS A 241 13.16 4.60 -17.03
CA LYS A 241 14.55 4.19 -16.77
C LYS A 241 15.37 5.26 -16.04
N ASN A 242 14.98 6.51 -16.22
CA ASN A 242 15.65 7.69 -15.69
C ASN A 242 14.66 8.59 -14.95
N GLY A 243 15.20 9.45 -14.08
CA GLY A 243 14.44 10.42 -13.31
C GLY A 243 14.28 10.02 -11.85
N ASP A 244 13.96 10.99 -11.02
CA ASP A 244 13.74 10.82 -9.59
C ASP A 244 12.25 10.56 -9.33
N TRP A 245 11.91 9.30 -9.04
CA TRP A 245 10.53 8.82 -8.90
C TRP A 245 10.29 8.20 -7.52
N ILE A 246 9.13 8.52 -6.95
CA ILE A 246 8.59 7.93 -5.73
C ILE A 246 7.60 6.84 -6.15
N TYR A 247 7.69 5.65 -5.56
CA TYR A 247 6.77 4.55 -5.84
C TYR A 247 5.97 4.15 -4.61
N GLU A 248 4.67 4.05 -4.77
CA GLU A 248 3.70 3.67 -3.73
C GLU A 248 2.86 2.47 -4.20
N ILE A 249 2.20 1.80 -3.25
CA ILE A 249 1.22 0.76 -3.58
C ILE A 249 0.09 1.38 -4.40
N LYS A 250 -0.30 0.72 -5.49
CA LYS A 250 -1.58 1.01 -6.12
C LYS A 250 -2.68 0.31 -5.31
N PHE A 251 -3.36 1.08 -4.47
CA PHE A 251 -4.50 0.62 -3.70
C PHE A 251 -5.71 0.36 -4.61
N ASP A 252 -6.47 -0.67 -4.24
CA ASP A 252 -7.69 -1.09 -4.92
C ASP A 252 -8.90 -0.70 -4.08
N GLY A 253 -9.42 0.51 -4.30
CA GLY A 253 -10.42 1.14 -3.44
C GLY A 253 -11.23 2.25 -4.08
N TYR A 254 -11.78 3.13 -3.24
CA TYR A 254 -12.39 4.38 -3.69
C TYR A 254 -11.49 5.56 -3.36
N ARG A 255 -11.32 6.43 -4.36
CA ARG A 255 -10.60 7.70 -4.18
C ARG A 255 -11.43 8.66 -3.35
N ILE A 256 -10.85 9.14 -2.25
CA ILE A 256 -11.44 10.17 -1.40
C ILE A 256 -10.52 11.39 -1.34
N VAL A 257 -11.13 12.56 -1.45
CA VAL A 257 -10.51 13.86 -1.24
C VAL A 257 -11.20 14.50 -0.04
N THR A 258 -10.46 14.81 1.02
CA THR A 258 -11.02 15.25 2.30
C THR A 258 -10.74 16.72 2.53
N ARG A 259 -11.80 17.50 2.73
CA ARG A 259 -11.71 18.90 3.17
C ARG A 259 -11.75 18.94 4.69
N VAL A 260 -10.76 19.60 5.28
CA VAL A 260 -10.72 19.92 6.70
C VAL A 260 -10.87 21.43 6.83
N ASP A 261 -11.88 21.87 7.59
CA ASP A 261 -12.17 23.27 7.89
C ASP A 261 -12.46 23.36 9.39
N GLY A 262 -11.39 23.51 10.17
CA GLY A 262 -11.40 23.24 11.61
C GLY A 262 -11.96 21.86 11.95
N SER A 263 -13.09 21.82 12.65
CA SER A 263 -13.79 20.58 13.02
C SER A 263 -14.79 20.07 11.97
N ASP A 264 -15.08 20.86 10.92
CA ASP A 264 -15.90 20.41 9.79
C ASP A 264 -15.05 19.60 8.81
N VAL A 265 -15.14 18.28 8.93
CA VAL A 265 -14.44 17.33 8.05
C VAL A 265 -15.43 16.74 7.06
N ARG A 266 -15.16 16.93 5.76
CA ARG A 266 -15.99 16.40 4.67
C ARG A 266 -15.19 15.53 3.71
N LEU A 267 -15.74 14.37 3.37
CA LEU A 267 -15.11 13.35 2.52
C LEU A 267 -15.82 13.30 1.17
N PHE A 268 -15.13 13.69 0.11
CA PHE A 268 -15.67 13.72 -1.23
C PHE A 268 -15.11 12.59 -2.08
N THR A 269 -15.94 11.95 -2.89
CA THR A 269 -15.47 11.00 -3.90
C THR A 269 -14.67 11.71 -4.99
N ARG A 270 -14.03 10.92 -5.86
CA ARG A 270 -13.35 11.40 -7.07
C ARG A 270 -14.10 12.49 -7.86
N ASN A 271 -15.43 12.40 -7.97
CA ASN A 271 -16.24 13.35 -8.74
C ASN A 271 -16.96 14.40 -7.87
N GLY A 272 -16.55 14.55 -6.60
CA GLY A 272 -17.08 15.58 -5.71
C GLY A 272 -18.38 15.23 -4.99
N HIS A 273 -18.83 13.96 -5.01
CA HIS A 273 -19.99 13.56 -4.20
C HIS A 273 -19.60 13.48 -2.72
N ASP A 274 -20.37 14.14 -1.87
CA ASP A 274 -20.18 14.09 -0.42
C ASP A 274 -20.60 12.72 0.15
N TRP A 275 -19.62 11.97 0.67
CA TRP A 275 -19.79 10.68 1.31
C TRP A 275 -19.56 10.72 2.83
N THR A 276 -19.50 11.92 3.42
CA THR A 276 -19.26 12.11 4.86
C THR A 276 -20.24 11.32 5.73
N SER A 277 -21.51 11.28 5.33
CA SER A 277 -22.55 10.52 6.05
C SER A 277 -22.36 9.01 6.01
N LYS A 278 -21.70 8.48 4.97
CA LYS A 278 -21.38 7.04 4.80
C LYS A 278 -20.08 6.65 5.54
N LEU A 279 -19.20 7.64 5.76
CA LEU A 279 -17.86 7.48 6.28
C LEU A 279 -17.66 8.25 7.61
N LYS A 280 -18.70 8.32 8.43
CA LYS A 280 -18.69 9.11 9.69
C LYS A 280 -17.51 8.79 10.60
N HIS A 281 -17.15 7.51 10.71
CA HIS A 281 -16.02 7.05 11.53
C HIS A 281 -14.67 7.60 11.01
N LEU A 282 -14.47 7.69 9.68
CA LEU A 282 -13.28 8.32 9.10
C LEU A 282 -13.30 9.84 9.25
N ALA A 283 -14.47 10.48 9.07
CA ALA A 283 -14.61 11.92 9.30
C ALA A 283 -14.24 12.28 10.73
N GLN A 284 -14.72 11.50 11.69
CA GLN A 284 -14.40 11.63 13.11
C GLN A 284 -12.91 11.38 13.36
N ALA A 285 -12.34 10.29 12.82
CA ALA A 285 -10.93 9.98 13.00
C ALA A 285 -10.01 11.09 12.47
N ILE A 286 -10.35 11.74 11.35
CA ILE A 286 -9.62 12.91 10.83
C ILE A 286 -9.83 14.14 11.73
N ALA A 287 -11.04 14.39 12.22
CA ALA A 287 -11.33 15.51 13.13
C ALA A 287 -10.54 15.39 14.45
N GLU A 288 -10.34 14.16 14.95
CA GLU A 288 -9.54 13.87 16.14
C GLU A 288 -8.05 14.19 15.97
N LEU A 289 -7.54 14.21 14.72
CA LEU A 289 -6.17 14.67 14.42
C LEU A 289 -6.00 16.18 14.61
N ARG A 290 -7.10 16.95 14.72
CA ARG A 290 -7.12 18.41 14.92
C ARG A 290 -6.24 19.15 13.93
N LEU A 291 -6.30 18.74 12.67
CA LEU A 291 -5.51 19.34 11.60
C LEU A 291 -5.96 20.79 11.34
N PRO A 292 -5.04 21.70 10.98
CA PRO A 292 -5.39 22.95 10.35
C PRO A 292 -6.19 22.75 9.05
N ASP A 293 -6.82 23.83 8.60
CA ASP A 293 -7.58 23.88 7.35
C ASP A 293 -6.76 23.35 6.17
N GLY A 294 -7.34 22.46 5.38
CA GLY A 294 -6.60 21.81 4.30
C GLY A 294 -7.42 20.85 3.45
N TRP A 295 -6.73 20.30 2.46
CA TRP A 295 -7.22 19.22 1.61
C TRP A 295 -6.26 18.05 1.68
N LEU A 296 -6.79 16.87 1.96
CA LEU A 296 -6.07 15.60 1.95
C LEU A 296 -6.54 14.76 0.76
N ASP A 297 -5.66 13.94 0.22
CA ASP A 297 -5.96 13.12 -0.95
C ASP A 297 -5.46 11.69 -0.72
N GLY A 298 -6.37 10.71 -0.75
CA GLY A 298 -6.10 9.35 -0.32
C GLY A 298 -7.06 8.30 -0.87
N GLU A 299 -6.79 7.03 -0.59
CA GLU A 299 -7.64 5.91 -1.01
C GLU A 299 -8.26 5.23 0.21
N ILE A 300 -9.57 5.02 0.18
CA ILE A 300 -10.22 4.17 1.18
C ILE A 300 -10.25 2.72 0.72
N VAL A 301 -9.88 1.82 1.63
CA VAL A 301 -9.76 0.39 1.33
C VAL A 301 -10.20 -0.44 2.53
N ILE A 302 -10.56 -1.70 2.27
CA ILE A 302 -10.63 -2.71 3.33
C ILE A 302 -9.39 -3.59 3.20
N PRO A 303 -8.40 -3.45 4.10
CA PRO A 303 -7.25 -4.33 4.10
C PRO A 303 -7.67 -5.73 4.56
N SER A 304 -7.22 -6.74 3.83
CA SER A 304 -7.30 -8.14 4.22
C SER A 304 -6.18 -8.44 5.23
N ALA A 305 -6.29 -9.53 5.99
CA ALA A 305 -5.25 -9.94 6.95
C ALA A 305 -3.85 -10.12 6.30
N ASP A 306 -3.81 -10.41 5.00
CA ASP A 306 -2.58 -10.51 4.20
C ASP A 306 -2.08 -9.16 3.64
N GLY A 307 -2.75 -8.04 3.95
CA GLY A 307 -2.39 -6.68 3.53
C GLY A 307 -2.86 -6.34 2.12
N ARG A 308 -3.56 -7.25 1.43
CA ARG A 308 -4.20 -6.96 0.16
C ARG A 308 -5.43 -6.10 0.36
N THR A 309 -5.75 -5.31 -0.66
CA THR A 309 -7.00 -4.57 -0.71
C THR A 309 -7.95 -5.29 -1.65
N ASN A 310 -9.22 -5.44 -1.24
CA ASN A 310 -10.23 -6.13 -2.03
C ASN A 310 -11.39 -5.18 -2.29
N PHE A 311 -11.52 -4.74 -3.53
CA PHE A 311 -12.56 -3.82 -3.95
C PHE A 311 -13.96 -4.36 -3.73
N GLN A 312 -14.21 -5.64 -4.02
CA GLN A 312 -15.52 -6.27 -3.81
C GLN A 312 -15.91 -6.25 -2.32
N SER A 313 -14.95 -6.48 -1.41
CA SER A 313 -15.18 -6.36 0.03
C SER A 313 -15.55 -4.93 0.43
N LEU A 314 -14.88 -3.93 -0.15
CA LEU A 314 -15.20 -2.52 0.07
C LEU A 314 -16.62 -2.18 -0.39
N GLN A 315 -17.05 -2.66 -1.57
CA GLN A 315 -18.44 -2.48 -2.03
C GLN A 315 -19.45 -3.09 -1.08
N ASN A 316 -19.20 -4.35 -0.69
CA ASN A 316 -20.09 -5.07 0.21
C ASN A 316 -20.25 -4.34 1.55
N ALA A 317 -19.19 -3.69 2.06
CA ALA A 317 -19.26 -2.91 3.28
C ALA A 317 -20.18 -1.69 3.18
N PHE A 318 -20.25 -1.04 2.02
CA PHE A 318 -21.23 0.04 1.80
C PHE A 318 -22.66 -0.51 1.72
N ASP A 319 -22.86 -1.66 1.06
CA ASP A 319 -24.17 -2.28 0.93
C ASP A 319 -24.73 -2.81 2.26
N THR A 320 -23.86 -3.30 3.15
CA THR A 320 -24.24 -3.83 4.47
C THR A 320 -24.11 -2.81 5.60
N SER A 321 -23.73 -1.56 5.29
CA SER A 321 -23.42 -0.51 6.29
C SER A 321 -22.30 -0.88 7.27
N GLY A 322 -21.46 -1.86 6.93
CA GLY A 322 -20.31 -2.33 7.70
C GLY A 322 -19.03 -1.51 7.44
N THR A 323 -19.12 -0.18 7.42
CA THR A 323 -18.02 0.68 6.97
C THR A 323 -16.87 0.82 7.98
N GLN A 324 -17.02 0.33 9.23
CA GLN A 324 -16.09 0.56 10.35
C GLN A 324 -14.67 0.02 10.13
N ASN A 325 -14.50 -0.98 9.26
CA ASN A 325 -13.19 -1.59 8.95
C ASN A 325 -12.53 -0.99 7.71
N ILE A 326 -13.05 0.15 7.22
CA ILE A 326 -12.45 0.87 6.11
C ILE A 326 -11.28 1.69 6.67
N HIS A 327 -10.10 1.50 6.09
CA HIS A 327 -8.91 2.31 6.36
C HIS A 327 -8.76 3.36 5.27
N TYR A 328 -8.22 4.53 5.62
CA TYR A 328 -7.97 5.63 4.70
C TYR A 328 -6.47 5.87 4.55
N PHE A 329 -5.93 5.46 3.41
CA PHE A 329 -4.52 5.64 3.05
C PHE A 329 -4.32 6.99 2.38
N LEU A 330 -3.81 7.95 3.15
CA LEU A 330 -3.48 9.29 2.71
C LEU A 330 -2.14 9.32 1.98
N PHE A 331 -2.09 9.98 0.84
CA PHE A 331 -0.86 10.00 0.04
C PHE A 331 -0.49 11.34 -0.59
N ASP A 332 -1.31 12.37 -0.40
CA ASP A 332 -0.98 13.74 -0.75
C ASP A 332 -1.72 14.77 0.14
N LEU A 333 -1.19 16.00 0.15
CA LEU A 333 -1.66 17.14 0.93
C LEU A 333 -1.62 18.42 0.06
N PRO A 334 -2.60 18.65 -0.82
CA PRO A 334 -2.56 19.79 -1.75
C PRO A 334 -2.77 21.17 -1.08
N TYR A 335 -3.45 21.21 0.07
CA TYR A 335 -3.65 22.43 0.86
C TYR A 335 -3.45 22.15 2.34
N PHE A 336 -2.81 23.06 3.06
CA PHE A 336 -2.59 22.90 4.49
C PHE A 336 -2.32 24.24 5.19
N ALA A 337 -2.96 24.45 6.34
CA ALA A 337 -2.75 25.59 7.24
C ALA A 337 -2.71 26.95 6.50
N GLY A 338 -3.72 27.20 5.65
CA GLY A 338 -3.85 28.45 4.89
C GLY A 338 -2.86 28.62 3.73
N HIS A 339 -2.25 27.53 3.27
CA HIS A 339 -1.33 27.55 2.12
C HIS A 339 -1.80 26.58 1.01
N ASP A 340 -1.67 27.04 -0.24
CA ASP A 340 -1.71 26.21 -1.43
C ASP A 340 -0.34 25.56 -1.61
N LEU A 341 -0.32 24.23 -1.54
CA LEU A 341 0.90 23.44 -1.70
C LEU A 341 0.99 22.82 -3.09
N ARG A 342 0.06 23.05 -4.01
CA ARG A 342 0.05 22.36 -5.32
C ARG A 342 1.33 22.62 -6.13
N GLU A 343 1.93 23.79 -6.03
CA GLU A 343 3.20 24.10 -6.70
C GLU A 343 4.44 23.54 -5.99
N VAL A 344 4.29 23.05 -4.74
CA VAL A 344 5.36 22.41 -3.97
C VAL A 344 5.61 21.00 -4.52
N PRO A 345 6.87 20.54 -4.66
CA PRO A 345 7.18 19.17 -5.05
C PRO A 345 6.46 18.09 -4.23
N VAL A 346 6.00 17.01 -4.87
CA VAL A 346 5.27 15.92 -4.19
C VAL A 346 6.08 15.29 -3.06
N ARG A 347 7.41 15.21 -3.18
CA ARG A 347 8.31 14.77 -2.10
C ARG A 347 8.12 15.61 -0.82
N GLU A 348 8.08 16.92 -0.96
CA GLU A 348 7.95 17.84 0.17
C GLU A 348 6.53 17.82 0.75
N ARG A 349 5.49 17.75 -0.09
CA ARG A 349 4.10 17.60 0.36
C ARG A 349 3.89 16.31 1.15
N ARG A 350 4.43 15.20 0.66
CA ARG A 350 4.38 13.89 1.32
C ARG A 350 5.18 13.88 2.61
N ALA A 351 6.36 14.48 2.64
CA ALA A 351 7.15 14.60 3.87
C ALA A 351 6.41 15.41 4.96
N LEU A 352 5.72 16.48 4.57
CA LEU A 352 4.86 17.25 5.47
C LEU A 352 3.68 16.40 5.98
N LEU A 353 2.96 15.73 5.08
CA LEU A 353 1.87 14.82 5.43
C LEU A 353 2.33 13.72 6.39
N LYS A 354 3.48 13.10 6.13
CA LYS A 354 4.05 12.07 6.98
C LYS A 354 4.32 12.59 8.39
N LYS A 355 4.95 13.76 8.54
CA LYS A 355 5.18 14.38 9.85
C LYS A 355 3.88 14.62 10.62
N ILE A 356 2.83 15.06 9.92
CA ILE A 356 1.51 15.31 10.50
C ILE A 356 0.90 14.00 11.03
N LEU A 357 0.97 12.92 10.25
CA LEU A 357 0.39 11.63 10.62
C LEU A 357 1.23 10.88 11.66
N ASP A 358 2.56 10.96 11.60
CA ASP A 358 3.46 10.37 12.60
C ASP A 358 3.22 10.99 14.00
N ALA A 359 2.87 12.28 14.05
CA ALA A 359 2.52 12.97 15.29
C ALA A 359 1.13 12.60 15.84
N ASN A 360 0.26 12.00 15.02
CA ASN A 360 -1.12 11.68 15.38
C ASN A 360 -1.43 10.22 15.04
N GLN A 361 -1.22 9.33 16.00
CA GLN A 361 -1.43 7.90 15.79
C GLN A 361 -2.93 7.59 15.64
N SER A 362 -3.32 7.14 14.45
CA SER A 362 -4.65 6.61 14.14
C SER A 362 -4.51 5.21 13.55
N SER A 363 -5.38 4.28 13.98
CA SER A 363 -5.46 2.94 13.36
C SER A 363 -6.20 2.97 12.01
N LEU A 364 -7.04 3.99 11.78
CA LEU A 364 -7.88 4.11 10.59
C LEU A 364 -7.27 5.00 9.51
N ILE A 365 -6.50 6.02 9.90
CA ILE A 365 -5.85 6.97 8.97
C ILE A 365 -4.39 6.60 8.85
N VAL A 366 -3.98 6.19 7.65
CA VAL A 366 -2.66 5.59 7.40
C VAL A 366 -1.93 6.41 6.33
N PHE A 367 -0.65 6.67 6.53
CA PHE A 367 0.19 7.24 5.47
C PHE A 367 0.54 6.17 4.43
N SER A 368 0.37 6.48 3.15
CA SER A 368 0.85 5.64 2.04
C SER A 368 2.36 5.79 1.92
N ASP A 369 3.11 4.86 2.51
CA ASP A 369 4.57 4.85 2.43
C ASP A 369 5.08 4.63 1.01
N GLU A 370 6.26 5.20 0.75
CA GLU A 370 7.02 4.91 -0.47
C GLU A 370 7.95 3.70 -0.26
N PHE A 371 8.33 3.09 -1.37
CA PHE A 371 9.28 1.99 -1.37
C PHE A 371 10.67 2.41 -1.84
N GLU A 372 11.69 2.05 -1.07
CA GLU A 372 13.09 2.20 -1.43
C GLU A 372 13.59 0.99 -2.22
N ALA A 373 13.15 0.86 -3.47
CA ALA A 373 13.68 -0.12 -4.41
C ALA A 373 13.48 0.35 -5.85
N ASP A 374 14.16 -0.30 -6.81
CA ASP A 374 13.92 -0.01 -8.21
C ASP A 374 12.50 -0.41 -8.61
N ALA A 375 11.93 0.35 -9.54
CA ALA A 375 10.55 0.24 -9.92
C ALA A 375 10.17 -1.11 -10.58
N GLY A 376 11.14 -1.77 -11.24
CA GLY A 376 10.94 -3.09 -11.84
C GLY A 376 10.76 -4.15 -10.76
N SER A 377 11.69 -4.20 -9.80
CA SER A 377 11.60 -5.08 -8.63
C SER A 377 10.34 -4.82 -7.81
N LEU A 378 9.93 -3.55 -7.66
CA LEU A 378 8.70 -3.20 -6.96
C LEU A 378 7.43 -3.67 -7.68
N LEU A 379 7.37 -3.49 -8.99
CA LEU A 379 6.26 -3.99 -9.78
C LEU A 379 6.19 -5.52 -9.68
N GLU A 380 7.31 -6.22 -9.86
CA GLU A 380 7.35 -7.67 -9.72
C GLU A 380 6.92 -8.15 -8.33
N ALA A 381 7.38 -7.48 -7.26
CA ALA A 381 6.99 -7.79 -5.89
C ALA A 381 5.50 -7.54 -5.67
N ALA A 382 4.97 -6.40 -6.14
CA ALA A 382 3.54 -6.09 -6.09
C ALA A 382 2.72 -7.18 -6.80
N CYS A 383 3.19 -7.66 -7.96
CA CYS A 383 2.50 -8.70 -8.73
C CYS A 383 2.55 -10.06 -8.05
N ARG A 384 3.70 -10.45 -7.47
CA ARG A 384 3.83 -11.67 -6.67
C ARG A 384 2.93 -11.63 -5.43
N LEU A 385 2.79 -10.45 -4.82
CA LEU A 385 1.88 -10.22 -3.71
C LEU A 385 0.42 -10.09 -4.15
N ARG A 386 0.11 -10.16 -5.45
CA ARG A 386 -1.22 -9.96 -6.03
C ARG A 386 -1.86 -8.63 -5.64
N LEU A 387 -1.04 -7.60 -5.49
CA LEU A 387 -1.50 -6.21 -5.44
C LEU A 387 -1.90 -5.77 -6.86
N GLU A 388 -2.66 -4.69 -6.97
CA GLU A 388 -3.07 -4.19 -8.29
C GLU A 388 -1.87 -3.69 -9.11
N GLY A 389 -0.86 -3.14 -8.42
CA GLY A 389 0.36 -2.62 -9.02
C GLY A 389 1.00 -1.56 -8.15
N VAL A 390 1.70 -0.61 -8.79
CA VAL A 390 2.34 0.54 -8.13
C VAL A 390 1.98 1.85 -8.82
N ILE A 391 1.98 2.93 -8.06
CA ILE A 391 1.88 4.31 -8.57
C ILE A 391 3.27 4.94 -8.48
N GLY A 392 3.78 5.39 -9.62
CA GLY A 392 5.00 6.19 -9.70
C GLY A 392 4.66 7.68 -9.74
N LYS A 393 5.34 8.50 -8.95
CA LYS A 393 5.19 9.96 -8.93
C LYS A 393 6.57 10.58 -9.12
N ARG A 394 6.73 11.47 -10.10
CA ARG A 394 8.00 12.21 -10.27
C ARG A 394 8.20 13.10 -9.05
N ALA A 395 9.30 12.94 -8.34
CA ALA A 395 9.49 13.43 -6.97
C ALA A 395 9.44 14.96 -6.86
N ASP A 396 9.85 15.65 -7.93
CA ASP A 396 9.88 17.10 -8.07
C ASP A 396 8.53 17.72 -8.53
N ALA A 397 7.53 16.90 -8.84
CA ALA A 397 6.37 17.37 -9.60
C ALA A 397 5.32 18.10 -8.74
N PRO A 398 4.69 19.16 -9.31
CA PRO A 398 3.54 19.81 -8.70
C PRO A 398 2.29 18.93 -8.78
N TYR A 399 1.24 19.33 -8.04
CA TYR A 399 -0.09 18.75 -8.07
C TYR A 399 -0.98 19.46 -9.09
N THR A 400 -1.36 18.80 -10.19
CA THR A 400 -1.98 19.49 -11.34
C THR A 400 -3.50 19.34 -11.45
N SER A 401 -4.16 18.63 -10.52
CA SER A 401 -5.62 18.39 -10.52
C SER A 401 -6.20 17.86 -11.85
N THR A 402 -5.36 17.22 -12.65
CA THR A 402 -5.66 16.74 -14.02
C THR A 402 -4.91 15.43 -14.26
N ARG A 403 -5.16 14.77 -15.40
CA ARG A 403 -4.32 13.63 -15.82
C ARG A 403 -2.95 14.14 -16.25
N SER A 404 -1.89 13.59 -15.66
CA SER A 404 -0.52 13.97 -16.00
C SER A 404 0.36 12.73 -16.22
N SER A 405 1.49 12.92 -16.90
CA SER A 405 2.57 11.93 -16.97
C SER A 405 3.50 11.98 -15.75
N SER A 406 3.38 13.00 -14.89
CA SER A 406 4.14 13.08 -13.64
C SER A 406 3.66 12.05 -12.61
N TRP A 407 2.43 11.55 -12.75
CA TRP A 407 1.94 10.37 -12.04
C TRP A 407 1.68 9.26 -13.06
N ILE A 408 2.26 8.10 -12.83
CA ILE A 408 2.07 6.92 -13.67
C ILE A 408 1.51 5.78 -12.83
N LYS A 409 0.73 4.91 -13.47
CA LYS A 409 0.27 3.65 -12.88
C LYS A 409 0.89 2.49 -13.66
N LEU A 410 1.54 1.60 -12.94
CA LEU A 410 2.08 0.34 -13.45
C LEU A 410 1.23 -0.77 -12.87
N LYS A 411 0.57 -1.55 -13.74
CA LYS A 411 -0.41 -2.57 -13.31
C LYS A 411 0.18 -3.98 -13.46
N CYS A 412 -0.16 -4.85 -12.52
CA CYS A 412 0.24 -6.25 -12.55
C CYS A 412 -0.60 -7.12 -13.48
N THR A 413 -1.85 -6.71 -13.69
CA THR A 413 -2.79 -7.38 -14.57
C THR A 413 -3.53 -6.34 -15.39
N GLN A 414 -4.03 -6.75 -16.55
CA GLN A 414 -4.92 -5.90 -17.32
C GLN A 414 -6.23 -5.78 -16.56
N ARG A 415 -6.53 -4.58 -16.06
CA ARG A 415 -7.72 -4.29 -15.26
C ARG A 415 -8.18 -2.89 -15.57
N GLN A 416 -9.46 -2.73 -15.92
CA GLN A 416 -10.02 -1.40 -16.19
C GLN A 416 -11.53 -1.39 -15.98
N GLU A 417 -12.12 -0.22 -16.17
CA GLU A 417 -13.55 -0.04 -16.18
C GLU A 417 -14.17 -0.29 -17.56
N PHE A 418 -15.42 -0.75 -17.56
CA PHE A 418 -16.25 -0.97 -18.73
C PHE A 418 -17.68 -0.53 -18.45
N VAL A 419 -18.36 -0.01 -19.46
CA VAL A 419 -19.78 0.30 -19.38
C VAL A 419 -20.59 -0.97 -19.63
N ILE A 420 -21.60 -1.22 -18.80
CA ILE A 420 -22.53 -2.34 -18.99
C ILE A 420 -23.59 -1.92 -20.00
N GLY A 421 -23.60 -2.57 -21.16
CA GLY A 421 -24.61 -2.35 -22.22
C GLY A 421 -25.73 -3.40 -22.26
N GLY A 422 -25.58 -4.49 -21.50
CA GLY A 422 -26.59 -5.53 -21.40
C GLY A 422 -26.14 -6.73 -20.59
N TYR A 423 -26.96 -7.78 -20.58
CA TYR A 423 -26.64 -9.05 -19.94
C TYR A 423 -27.25 -10.24 -20.68
N THR A 424 -26.70 -11.43 -20.49
CA THR A 424 -27.23 -12.68 -21.05
C THR A 424 -28.03 -13.45 -20.02
N ASP A 425 -28.93 -14.33 -20.47
CA ASP A 425 -29.59 -15.29 -19.58
C ASP A 425 -28.57 -16.25 -18.94
N PRO A 426 -28.84 -16.72 -17.71
CA PRO A 426 -28.02 -17.74 -17.08
C PRO A 426 -28.14 -19.09 -17.82
N ARG A 427 -27.13 -19.94 -17.65
CA ARG A 427 -27.11 -21.31 -18.18
C ARG A 427 -26.82 -22.31 -17.06
N GLY A 428 -27.42 -23.50 -17.13
CA GLY A 428 -27.24 -24.55 -16.12
C GLY A 428 -27.79 -24.15 -14.75
N ALA A 429 -27.07 -24.49 -13.68
CA ALA A 429 -27.45 -24.20 -12.30
C ALA A 429 -27.25 -22.73 -11.86
N ARG A 430 -26.84 -21.83 -12.77
CA ARG A 430 -26.59 -20.41 -12.43
C ARG A 430 -27.92 -19.66 -12.26
N SER A 431 -28.03 -18.87 -11.20
CA SER A 431 -29.16 -17.96 -10.96
C SER A 431 -28.83 -16.52 -11.37
N GLY A 432 -29.86 -15.67 -11.56
CA GLY A 432 -29.68 -14.27 -11.95
C GLY A 432 -29.39 -14.07 -13.44
N LEU A 433 -28.12 -13.79 -13.77
CA LEU A 433 -27.62 -13.48 -15.12
C LEU A 433 -26.48 -14.41 -15.53
N GLY A 434 -26.28 -14.62 -16.83
CA GLY A 434 -25.18 -15.44 -17.36
C GLY A 434 -23.86 -14.68 -17.44
N SER A 435 -23.87 -13.51 -18.06
CA SER A 435 -22.71 -12.62 -18.22
C SER A 435 -23.17 -11.18 -18.46
N LEU A 436 -22.32 -10.21 -18.16
CA LEU A 436 -22.50 -8.82 -18.56
C LEU A 436 -21.88 -8.58 -19.93
N LEU A 437 -22.58 -7.82 -20.77
CA LEU A 437 -22.11 -7.34 -22.07
C LEU A 437 -21.44 -5.97 -21.84
N LEU A 438 -20.15 -5.87 -22.17
CA LEU A 438 -19.30 -4.74 -21.80
C LEU A 438 -18.96 -3.88 -23.02
N GLY A 439 -18.71 -2.60 -22.77
CA GLY A 439 -18.15 -1.69 -23.78
C GLY A 439 -17.29 -0.58 -23.22
N VAL A 440 -16.66 0.14 -24.14
CA VAL A 440 -15.87 1.35 -23.91
C VAL A 440 -16.24 2.39 -24.96
N HIS A 441 -16.16 3.67 -24.61
CA HIS A 441 -16.38 4.75 -25.56
C HIS A 441 -15.16 4.93 -26.48
N ASP A 442 -15.42 5.15 -27.77
CA ASP A 442 -14.42 5.59 -28.75
C ASP A 442 -14.17 7.10 -28.67
N ALA A 443 -13.32 7.63 -29.55
CA ALA A 443 -12.97 9.05 -29.59
C ALA A 443 -14.17 9.95 -29.94
N GLU A 444 -15.16 9.40 -30.65
CA GLU A 444 -16.41 10.05 -31.01
C GLU A 444 -17.48 9.93 -29.90
N GLY A 445 -17.15 9.29 -28.77
CA GLY A 445 -18.06 9.11 -27.65
C GLY A 445 -19.11 8.01 -27.85
N LYS A 446 -18.94 7.13 -28.83
CA LYS A 446 -19.86 6.01 -29.10
C LYS A 446 -19.43 4.76 -28.35
N LEU A 447 -20.39 4.03 -27.80
CA LEU A 447 -20.11 2.81 -27.06
C LEU A 447 -19.79 1.64 -28.00
N THR A 448 -18.57 1.14 -27.93
CA THR A 448 -18.08 -0.02 -28.69
C THR A 448 -18.06 -1.25 -27.82
N TYR A 449 -18.56 -2.37 -28.34
CA TYR A 449 -18.59 -3.65 -27.63
C TYR A 449 -17.17 -4.18 -27.38
N ALA A 450 -16.86 -4.46 -26.12
CA ALA A 450 -15.54 -4.88 -25.65
C ALA A 450 -15.49 -6.35 -25.21
N GLY A 451 -16.60 -7.10 -25.28
CA GLY A 451 -16.68 -8.50 -24.86
C GLY A 451 -17.61 -8.71 -23.67
N ASN A 452 -17.53 -9.90 -23.06
CA ASN A 452 -18.42 -10.31 -21.97
C ASN A 452 -17.64 -10.71 -20.74
N VAL A 453 -18.21 -10.46 -19.56
CA VAL A 453 -17.71 -10.99 -18.29
C VAL A 453 -18.75 -11.87 -17.61
N GLY A 454 -18.39 -13.14 -17.38
CA GLY A 454 -19.27 -14.17 -16.80
C GLY A 454 -18.67 -14.85 -15.56
N THR A 455 -17.57 -14.34 -15.01
CA THR A 455 -16.89 -14.88 -13.83
C THR A 455 -16.61 -13.75 -12.82
N GLY A 456 -16.32 -14.08 -11.56
CA GLY A 456 -16.07 -13.10 -10.49
C GLY A 456 -17.31 -12.67 -9.70
N PHE A 457 -18.48 -13.24 -10.01
CA PHE A 457 -19.72 -12.99 -9.28
C PHE A 457 -19.96 -14.04 -8.21
N ASN A 458 -20.48 -13.61 -7.06
CA ASN A 458 -21.20 -14.51 -6.15
C ASN A 458 -22.71 -14.51 -6.48
N GLU A 459 -23.46 -15.46 -5.93
CA GLU A 459 -24.90 -15.62 -6.21
C GLU A 459 -25.73 -14.37 -5.85
N LYS A 460 -25.47 -13.76 -4.70
CA LYS A 460 -26.14 -12.54 -4.26
C LYS A 460 -25.92 -11.40 -5.27
N THR A 461 -24.69 -11.22 -5.74
CA THR A 461 -24.33 -10.20 -6.73
C THR A 461 -25.01 -10.44 -8.07
N LEU A 462 -25.13 -11.69 -8.54
CA LEU A 462 -25.85 -12.01 -9.78
C LEU A 462 -27.32 -11.60 -9.73
N VAL A 463 -27.99 -11.90 -8.61
CA VAL A 463 -29.40 -11.53 -8.41
C VAL A 463 -29.55 -10.01 -8.31
N GLN A 464 -28.71 -9.34 -7.51
CA GLN A 464 -28.74 -7.88 -7.34
C GLN A 464 -28.51 -7.15 -8.67
N LEU A 465 -27.50 -7.54 -9.44
CA LEU A 465 -27.20 -6.94 -10.74
C LEU A 465 -28.36 -7.13 -11.71
N LYS A 466 -28.99 -8.31 -11.77
CA LYS A 466 -30.15 -8.51 -12.63
C LYS A 466 -31.28 -7.54 -12.29
N THR A 467 -31.59 -7.36 -11.00
CA THR A 467 -32.63 -6.43 -10.55
C THR A 467 -32.30 -4.98 -10.93
N GLN A 468 -31.05 -4.54 -10.71
CA GLN A 468 -30.61 -3.19 -11.10
C GLN A 468 -30.63 -2.99 -12.61
N LEU A 469 -30.27 -4.00 -13.39
CA LEU A 469 -30.25 -3.93 -14.86
C LEU A 469 -31.67 -3.98 -15.45
N ALA A 470 -32.60 -4.69 -14.81
CA ALA A 470 -34.00 -4.74 -15.24
C ALA A 470 -34.67 -3.35 -15.23
N SER A 471 -34.38 -2.52 -14.22
CA SER A 471 -34.90 -1.13 -14.16
C SER A 471 -34.28 -0.21 -15.21
N LEU A 472 -33.16 -0.63 -15.82
CA LEU A 472 -32.48 0.07 -16.90
C LEU A 472 -32.75 -0.53 -18.28
N SER A 473 -33.72 -1.43 -18.40
CA SER A 473 -34.03 -2.12 -19.66
C SER A 473 -34.22 -1.17 -20.85
N SER A 474 -33.78 -1.63 -22.01
CA SER A 474 -33.88 -0.94 -23.29
C SER A 474 -34.27 -1.94 -24.38
N ASN A 475 -35.08 -1.50 -25.34
CA ASN A 475 -35.40 -2.28 -26.53
C ASN A 475 -34.32 -2.19 -27.62
N GLN A 476 -33.39 -1.23 -27.48
CA GLN A 476 -32.30 -1.00 -28.42
C GLN A 476 -30.96 -1.28 -27.76
N SER A 477 -30.05 -1.88 -28.54
CA SER A 477 -28.67 -2.07 -28.12
C SER A 477 -27.97 -0.72 -27.99
N PRO A 478 -27.24 -0.46 -26.88
CA PRO A 478 -26.48 0.78 -26.74
C PRO A 478 -25.16 0.75 -27.53
N PHE A 479 -24.78 -0.40 -28.10
CA PHE A 479 -23.52 -0.54 -28.83
C PHE A 479 -23.67 -0.04 -30.27
N HIS A 480 -22.76 0.83 -30.72
CA HIS A 480 -22.77 1.37 -32.07
C HIS A 480 -22.55 0.28 -33.14
N LYS A 481 -21.72 -0.71 -32.83
CA LYS A 481 -21.46 -1.90 -33.67
C LYS A 481 -21.45 -3.14 -32.80
N LEU A 482 -22.44 -4.01 -33.01
CA LEU A 482 -22.57 -5.26 -32.30
C LEU A 482 -22.07 -6.42 -33.18
N PRO A 483 -21.12 -7.25 -32.74
CA PRO A 483 -20.69 -8.42 -33.49
C PRO A 483 -21.84 -9.41 -33.76
N ALA A 484 -21.78 -10.08 -34.90
CA ALA A 484 -22.77 -11.09 -35.27
C ALA A 484 -22.87 -12.18 -34.20
N GLY A 485 -24.10 -12.54 -33.82
CA GLY A 485 -24.37 -13.59 -32.85
C GLY A 485 -24.38 -13.16 -31.38
N VAL A 486 -24.00 -11.93 -31.04
CA VAL A 486 -24.17 -11.41 -29.67
C VAL A 486 -25.65 -11.15 -29.42
N LYS A 487 -26.21 -11.86 -28.44
CA LYS A 487 -27.61 -11.71 -28.00
C LYS A 487 -27.64 -11.49 -26.49
N GLY A 488 -28.60 -10.70 -26.04
CA GLY A 488 -28.84 -10.46 -24.62
C GLY A 488 -29.94 -9.43 -24.41
N HIS A 489 -30.18 -9.14 -23.14
CA HIS A 489 -31.09 -8.10 -22.68
C HIS A 489 -30.34 -6.78 -22.65
N TRP A 490 -30.81 -5.78 -23.40
CA TRP A 490 -30.16 -4.48 -23.49
C TRP A 490 -30.54 -3.58 -22.34
N VAL A 491 -29.60 -2.74 -21.91
CA VAL A 491 -29.84 -1.73 -20.88
C VAL A 491 -29.31 -0.37 -21.31
N LYS A 492 -29.82 0.68 -20.66
CA LYS A 492 -29.24 2.01 -20.72
C LYS A 492 -27.79 1.96 -20.20
N PRO A 493 -26.80 2.50 -20.94
CA PRO A 493 -25.38 2.34 -20.65
C PRO A 493 -24.91 3.29 -19.52
N ILE A 494 -25.45 3.09 -18.33
CA ILE A 494 -25.24 3.99 -17.17
C ILE A 494 -24.32 3.34 -16.13
N LEU A 495 -24.43 2.02 -15.93
CA LEU A 495 -23.64 1.32 -14.93
C LEU A 495 -22.24 1.00 -15.47
N VAL A 496 -21.24 1.19 -14.61
CA VAL A 496 -19.84 0.90 -14.90
C VAL A 496 -19.39 -0.30 -14.07
N ALA A 497 -18.75 -1.28 -14.70
CA ALA A 497 -18.13 -2.43 -14.04
C ALA A 497 -16.62 -2.30 -14.07
N GLU A 498 -15.96 -2.74 -13.00
CA GLU A 498 -14.52 -2.96 -12.99
C GLU A 498 -14.19 -4.43 -13.24
N VAL A 499 -13.29 -4.67 -14.20
CA VAL A 499 -13.01 -6.01 -14.73
C VAL A 499 -11.51 -6.18 -14.95
N SER A 500 -10.95 -7.29 -14.45
CA SER A 500 -9.62 -7.75 -14.87
C SER A 500 -9.73 -8.75 -16.00
N PHE A 501 -8.74 -8.80 -16.88
CA PHE A 501 -8.74 -9.64 -18.06
C PHE A 501 -7.30 -10.02 -18.42
N GLY A 502 -7.12 -11.01 -19.29
CA GLY A 502 -5.80 -11.47 -19.74
C GLY A 502 -5.20 -10.56 -20.79
N GLU A 503 -5.97 -10.25 -21.83
CA GLU A 503 -5.49 -9.48 -22.99
C GLU A 503 -6.64 -8.76 -23.70
N TRP A 504 -6.26 -7.75 -24.49
CA TRP A 504 -7.09 -7.19 -25.56
C TRP A 504 -6.76 -7.89 -26.87
N THR A 505 -7.77 -8.32 -27.61
CA THR A 505 -7.59 -8.82 -28.99
C THR A 505 -7.43 -7.66 -29.96
N ASP A 506 -6.96 -7.96 -31.18
CA ASP A 506 -6.85 -6.98 -32.28
C ASP A 506 -8.21 -6.35 -32.63
N GLU A 507 -9.30 -7.13 -32.48
CA GLU A 507 -10.68 -6.66 -32.62
C GLU A 507 -11.19 -5.78 -31.45
N GLY A 508 -10.32 -5.45 -30.49
CA GLY A 508 -10.69 -4.62 -29.33
C GLY A 508 -11.61 -5.33 -28.34
N ARG A 509 -11.45 -6.64 -28.13
CA ARG A 509 -12.22 -7.42 -27.15
C ARG A 509 -11.35 -7.95 -26.02
N ILE A 510 -11.93 -8.10 -24.84
CA ILE A 510 -11.24 -8.70 -23.70
C ILE A 510 -11.40 -10.22 -23.66
N ARG A 511 -10.37 -10.90 -23.14
CA ARG A 511 -10.38 -12.35 -22.88
C ARG A 511 -10.02 -12.66 -21.42
N HIS A 512 -10.47 -13.80 -20.91
CA HIS A 512 -10.24 -14.23 -19.52
C HIS A 512 -10.69 -13.20 -18.47
N SER A 513 -11.85 -12.60 -18.70
CA SER A 513 -12.40 -11.52 -17.86
C SER A 513 -12.98 -12.02 -16.55
N VAL A 514 -12.74 -11.28 -15.47
CA VAL A 514 -13.24 -11.49 -14.10
C VAL A 514 -13.81 -10.17 -13.58
N PHE A 515 -15.06 -10.20 -13.12
CA PHE A 515 -15.74 -9.05 -12.51
C PHE A 515 -15.24 -8.79 -11.09
N HIS A 516 -15.05 -7.52 -10.73
CA HIS A 516 -14.62 -7.10 -9.39
C HIS A 516 -15.64 -6.25 -8.64
N GLY A 517 -16.56 -5.58 -9.35
CA GLY A 517 -17.54 -4.69 -8.72
C GLY A 517 -18.08 -3.60 -9.64
N LEU A 518 -19.09 -2.86 -9.17
CA LEU A 518 -19.67 -1.70 -9.88
C LEU A 518 -19.02 -0.37 -9.48
N ARG A 519 -18.56 0.43 -10.43
CA ARG A 519 -18.04 1.79 -10.18
C ARG A 519 -19.14 2.83 -10.15
N THR A 520 -19.74 3.03 -8.98
CA THR A 520 -20.74 4.09 -8.76
C THR A 520 -20.11 5.49 -8.62
N ASP A 521 -18.80 5.54 -8.44
CA ASP A 521 -17.98 6.75 -8.32
C ASP A 521 -17.49 7.27 -9.68
N LYS A 522 -17.90 6.69 -10.81
CA LYS A 522 -17.45 7.08 -12.16
C LYS A 522 -18.64 7.19 -13.13
N PRO A 523 -18.73 8.26 -13.94
CA PRO A 523 -19.74 8.33 -14.98
C PRO A 523 -19.36 7.45 -16.17
N ALA A 524 -20.35 6.75 -16.74
CA ALA A 524 -20.16 5.87 -17.89
C ALA A 524 -19.52 6.59 -19.08
N SER A 525 -19.88 7.85 -19.33
CA SER A 525 -19.37 8.68 -20.43
C SER A 525 -17.84 8.83 -20.44
N ASN A 526 -17.19 8.66 -19.30
CA ASN A 526 -15.74 8.85 -19.17
C ASN A 526 -14.94 7.55 -19.34
N ILE A 527 -15.63 6.43 -19.60
CA ILE A 527 -15.02 5.12 -19.71
C ILE A 527 -14.58 4.89 -21.16
N ILE A 528 -13.27 5.03 -21.38
CA ILE A 528 -12.58 4.78 -22.64
C ILE A 528 -11.59 3.62 -22.47
N ARG A 529 -11.12 3.03 -23.59
CA ARG A 529 -10.05 2.03 -23.54
C ARG A 529 -8.76 2.68 -23.01
N GLU A 530 -8.19 2.13 -21.94
CA GLU A 530 -6.86 2.56 -21.49
C GLU A 530 -5.81 2.03 -22.47
N GLN A 531 -5.04 2.94 -23.08
CA GLN A 531 -3.83 2.57 -23.82
C GLN A 531 -2.62 2.94 -22.99
N PRO A 532 -1.69 2.00 -22.78
CA PRO A 532 -0.46 2.30 -22.09
C PRO A 532 0.41 3.20 -23.00
N VAL A 533 1.11 4.14 -22.39
CA VAL A 533 2.10 4.96 -23.09
C VAL A 533 3.51 4.50 -22.74
N GLU A 534 4.39 4.52 -23.73
CA GLU A 534 5.82 4.36 -23.46
C GLU A 534 6.31 5.49 -22.54
N PRO A 535 7.19 5.19 -21.58
CA PRO A 535 7.73 6.20 -20.69
C PRO A 535 8.54 7.23 -21.50
N ALA A 536 8.28 8.52 -21.28
CA ALA A 536 9.08 9.59 -21.86
C ALA A 536 10.53 9.48 -21.34
N ASN A 537 11.45 9.03 -22.19
CA ASN A 537 12.88 9.06 -21.87
C ASN A 537 13.35 10.51 -22.01
N GLU A 538 13.49 11.22 -20.90
CA GLU A 538 14.14 12.53 -20.91
C GLU A 538 15.64 12.33 -21.21
N SER A 539 16.05 12.64 -22.44
CA SER A 539 17.44 12.94 -22.77
C SER A 539 17.85 14.15 -21.93
N ARG A 540 18.84 13.98 -21.04
CA ARG A 540 19.47 15.09 -20.31
C ARG A 540 19.75 16.24 -21.29
N ARG A 541 19.07 17.37 -21.12
CA ARG A 541 19.57 18.64 -21.64
C ARG A 541 20.85 18.93 -20.86
N VAL A 542 21.98 18.69 -21.52
CA VAL A 542 23.27 19.22 -21.09
C VAL A 542 23.10 20.73 -21.07
N VAL A 543 23.10 21.31 -19.88
CA VAL A 543 23.26 22.74 -19.72
C VAL A 543 24.73 23.01 -19.99
N ASP A 544 25.05 23.39 -21.23
CA ASP A 544 26.37 23.91 -21.56
C ASP A 544 26.59 25.19 -20.75
N ASN A 545 27.41 25.09 -19.71
CA ASN A 545 27.94 26.25 -19.02
C ASN A 545 29.16 26.75 -19.83
N PRO A 546 29.15 27.97 -20.38
CA PRO A 546 30.23 28.44 -21.22
C PRO A 546 31.24 29.15 -20.34
N GLU A 547 32.24 28.43 -19.83
CA GLU A 547 33.45 29.10 -19.37
C GLU A 547 34.65 28.15 -19.36
N ILE A 548 35.80 28.72 -19.75
CA ILE A 548 37.15 28.15 -19.79
C ILE A 548 37.49 27.35 -21.07
N VAL A 549 37.88 28.06 -22.14
CA VAL A 549 39.22 27.87 -22.75
C VAL A 549 39.73 29.21 -23.29
N ALA A 550 40.58 29.87 -22.51
CA ALA A 550 41.44 30.93 -23.01
C ALA A 550 42.72 30.33 -23.63
N LYS A 551 43.02 30.80 -24.84
CA LYS A 551 44.37 30.97 -25.43
C LYS A 551 45.21 29.71 -25.72
N LYS A 552 45.29 29.38 -27.02
CA LYS A 552 46.58 29.12 -27.69
C LYS A 552 46.60 29.70 -29.10
N VAL A 553 47.17 30.91 -29.16
CA VAL A 553 48.09 31.48 -30.17
C VAL A 553 48.21 30.79 -31.54
N SER A 554 47.82 31.57 -32.55
CA SER A 554 48.41 31.86 -33.88
C SER A 554 49.06 30.73 -34.72
N LYS A 555 48.62 30.65 -35.99
CA LYS A 555 49.43 31.08 -37.14
C LYS A 555 48.64 31.06 -38.46
N THR A 556 48.64 32.22 -39.13
CA THR A 556 48.74 32.44 -40.59
C THR A 556 47.86 31.61 -41.54
N SER A 557 46.98 32.27 -42.28
CA SER A 557 47.31 32.83 -43.60
C SER A 557 46.08 33.44 -44.29
N SER A 558 46.37 34.40 -45.15
CA SER A 558 45.49 35.34 -45.82
C SER A 558 44.97 34.84 -47.18
N LYS A 559 44.04 35.62 -47.75
CA LYS A 559 43.44 35.60 -49.12
C LYS A 559 42.14 34.77 -49.22
N ALA A 560 41.07 35.21 -49.88
CA ALA A 560 40.74 36.44 -50.60
C ALA A 560 39.23 36.38 -50.98
N VAL A 561 38.59 37.55 -51.04
CA VAL A 561 37.66 38.05 -52.09
C VAL A 561 36.59 37.07 -52.63
N ALA A 562 35.28 37.27 -52.48
CA ALA A 562 34.44 38.23 -53.24
C ALA A 562 32.98 38.15 -52.68
N LYS A 563 32.28 39.27 -52.38
CA LYS A 563 31.22 39.91 -53.22
C LYS A 563 30.17 38.92 -53.75
N ALA A 564 28.84 39.10 -53.63
CA ALA A 564 28.04 40.31 -53.46
C ALA A 564 26.55 40.00 -53.17
N LYS A 565 25.89 41.03 -52.62
CA LYS A 565 24.52 41.55 -52.89
C LYS A 565 23.26 40.76 -52.48
N VAL A 566 22.65 41.30 -51.43
CA VAL A 566 21.22 41.58 -51.25
C VAL A 566 20.66 42.37 -52.46
N PRO A 567 19.35 42.28 -52.76
CA PRO A 567 18.53 43.45 -52.45
C PRO A 567 17.22 43.12 -51.75
N ALA A 568 16.79 44.10 -50.96
CA ALA A 568 15.50 44.19 -50.31
C ALA A 568 14.42 44.76 -51.26
N ALA A 569 13.20 44.75 -50.73
CA ALA A 569 12.13 45.76 -50.91
C ALA A 569 10.94 45.39 -51.81
N THR A 570 9.82 45.12 -51.11
CA THR A 570 8.47 45.73 -51.27
C THR A 570 7.92 46.05 -52.67
N ALA A 571 6.72 45.54 -52.98
CA ALA A 571 5.45 46.31 -52.91
C ALA A 571 4.27 45.54 -53.54
N ARG A 572 3.12 45.63 -52.86
CA ARG A 572 1.70 45.55 -53.29
C ARG A 572 1.38 45.16 -54.75
N VAL A 573 0.48 44.18 -54.90
CA VAL A 573 -0.96 44.37 -55.21
C VAL A 573 -1.76 43.36 -54.41
#